data_AF-A0A1L0B455-F1
#
_entry.id   AF-A0A1L0B455-F1
#
_cell.length_a   1.000
_cell.length_b   1.000
_cell.length_c   1.000
_cell.angle_alpha   90.00
_cell.angle_beta   90.00
_cell.angle_gamma   90.00
#
_symmetry.space_group_name_H-M   'P 1'
#
loop_
_entity.id
_entity.type
_entity.pdbx_description
1 polymer ?
#
loop_
_entity_poly.entity_id
_entity_poly.type
_entity_poly.pdbx_seq_one_letter_code
_entity_poly.pdbx_strand_id
1 'polypeptide(L)'
;MLNRNKLIKVIPNQVTLLRTNQIRLLSKNSPILSLSIPSIKTFKHEFHISAYSLYKTPRTDWVPMKTTKNYLQEMKKDDQEGNAAFVLRYVIWVLLIAMPLIALRLAYWQYKRLQWKTQLIIDCEERLESPPIKQDEMLNNLMNGEDLEKLEYMMKNDPEAFEEYVFKFNKNIEDNHMYRIVELVGEWDYSRELFVGPKVKEQQKGYKLICPFVLKGGKYDGQRIFVERGWVSEQNVVPYLRKMKSLSCPEGIIKVKGFMKFARPLSHGQFIRQDKDSRNWQVVDLPDMLIEAGCCIPLYCQQLSDLYDHEYIATIKDIPTNSEKIKPPSIMKRAFNWTFRRNNSIQKSIVDANECSTAGKIIEIKDVADHSFQHDTHQFIAAGVPLGEDAVLNLSNSHFQYMVTWALLAISSGIALFVFVSRQRKAGLVKFQDMKKFKEKRSKKIFG
;
A
#
# COMPACT_ATOMS: atom_id res chain seq x y z
N MET A 1 -8.21 57.31 -23.80
CA MET A 1 -7.63 58.48 -23.11
C MET A 1 -6.45 58.02 -22.27
N LEU A 2 -5.28 58.64 -22.49
CA LEU A 2 -3.98 58.62 -21.77
C LEU A 2 -3.38 57.26 -21.31
N ASN A 3 -2.32 56.70 -21.95
CA ASN A 3 -0.87 57.05 -21.89
C ASN A 3 -0.28 57.04 -20.45
N ARG A 4 0.89 56.45 -20.11
CA ARG A 4 2.11 56.12 -20.89
C ARG A 4 3.15 55.36 -20.04
N ASN A 5 3.84 54.39 -20.68
CA ASN A 5 5.30 54.10 -20.62
C ASN A 5 5.88 53.23 -19.47
N LYS A 6 6.86 52.32 -19.67
CA LYS A 6 7.58 51.72 -20.84
C LYS A 6 8.44 50.55 -20.27
N LEU A 7 8.39 49.34 -20.86
CA LEU A 7 9.44 48.70 -21.71
C LEU A 7 10.80 48.44 -21.02
N ILE A 8 11.21 47.20 -20.72
CA ILE A 8 11.78 46.11 -21.57
C ILE A 8 13.34 46.08 -21.59
N LYS A 9 13.86 44.88 -21.25
CA LYS A 9 15.14 44.19 -21.60
C LYS A 9 16.50 44.86 -21.30
N VAL A 10 17.46 44.08 -20.80
CA VAL A 10 18.49 43.35 -21.58
C VAL A 10 19.47 42.66 -20.60
N ILE A 11 19.72 41.36 -20.78
CA ILE A 11 20.86 40.60 -20.23
C ILE A 11 21.99 40.65 -21.26
N PRO A 12 23.27 40.69 -20.84
CA PRO A 12 24.18 39.65 -21.34
C PRO A 12 25.16 39.09 -20.29
N ASN A 13 25.53 37.82 -20.55
CA ASN A 13 26.60 37.02 -19.96
C ASN A 13 28.01 37.50 -20.35
N GLN A 14 29.02 37.14 -19.54
CA GLN A 14 30.31 36.45 -19.84
C GLN A 14 31.34 36.78 -18.73
N VAL A 15 31.83 35.84 -17.90
CA VAL A 15 32.83 34.75 -18.08
C VAL A 15 34.31 35.21 -17.98
N THR A 16 35.07 34.43 -17.16
CA THR A 16 36.56 34.26 -17.04
C THR A 16 37.40 35.35 -16.34
N LEU A 17 37.95 35.08 -15.14
CA LEU A 17 39.26 34.44 -14.81
C LEU A 17 40.49 35.29 -15.22
N LEU A 18 41.33 35.67 -14.25
CA LEU A 18 42.72 35.21 -14.16
C LEU A 18 43.47 35.75 -12.92
N ARG A 19 44.09 34.78 -12.25
CA ARG A 19 45.19 34.84 -11.28
C ARG A 19 46.41 35.50 -11.96
N THR A 20 47.19 36.32 -11.25
CA THR A 20 48.67 36.30 -11.31
C THR A 20 49.32 37.16 -10.22
N ASN A 21 50.36 36.58 -9.63
CA ASN A 21 51.34 37.20 -8.74
C ASN A 21 52.20 38.22 -9.50
N GLN A 22 52.64 39.29 -8.84
CA GLN A 22 53.99 39.84 -9.05
C GLN A 22 54.53 40.52 -7.77
N ILE A 23 55.76 40.15 -7.45
CA ILE A 23 56.63 40.59 -6.36
C ILE A 23 57.52 41.75 -6.86
N ARG A 24 57.80 42.77 -6.02
CA ARG A 24 59.06 43.56 -5.93
C ARG A 24 58.88 44.63 -4.82
N LEU A 25 59.48 44.55 -3.64
CA LEU A 25 60.89 44.74 -3.21
C LEU A 25 61.55 46.07 -3.65
N LEU A 26 62.08 46.76 -2.62
CA LEU A 26 63.18 47.76 -2.61
C LEU A 26 62.80 49.15 -3.18
N SER A 27 63.24 50.29 -2.65
CA SER A 27 64.13 50.65 -1.54
C SER A 27 64.18 52.18 -1.41
N LYS A 28 64.46 52.67 -0.19
CA LYS A 28 65.37 53.78 0.16
C LYS A 28 65.32 55.12 -0.61
N ASN A 29 65.18 56.17 0.22
CA ASN A 29 65.99 57.40 0.28
C ASN A 29 65.51 58.69 -0.43
N SER A 30 65.01 59.61 0.42
CA SER A 30 65.36 61.06 0.53
C SER A 30 64.98 62.01 -0.64
N PRO A 31 64.86 63.36 -0.45
CA PRO A 31 65.43 64.18 0.63
C PRO A 31 64.55 65.28 1.25
N ILE A 32 65.15 65.85 2.29
CA ILE A 32 64.82 67.05 3.08
C ILE A 32 65.02 68.32 2.24
N LEU A 33 64.11 69.30 2.37
CA LEU A 33 64.30 70.75 2.15
C LEU A 33 63.14 71.47 2.86
N SER A 34 63.30 71.87 4.12
CA SER A 34 63.76 73.20 4.55
C SER A 34 62.96 74.36 3.91
N LEU A 35 61.94 74.85 4.62
CA LEU A 35 61.52 76.24 4.50
C LEU A 35 61.61 76.92 5.86
N SER A 36 62.43 77.96 5.85
CA SER A 36 62.76 78.91 6.92
C SER A 36 61.53 79.72 7.35
N ILE A 37 61.33 79.75 8.66
CA ILE A 37 60.35 80.57 9.37
C ILE A 37 60.87 82.01 9.45
N PRO A 38 60.09 83.04 9.09
CA PRO A 38 60.39 84.40 9.50
C PRO A 38 59.81 84.69 10.89
N SER A 39 60.72 85.10 11.75
CA SER A 39 60.56 85.74 13.06
C SER A 39 59.34 86.65 13.18
N ILE A 40 58.47 86.36 14.15
CA ILE A 40 57.51 87.31 14.71
C ILE A 40 57.79 87.47 16.20
N LYS A 41 57.87 88.75 16.57
CA LYS A 41 58.45 89.33 17.78
C LYS A 41 57.86 88.78 19.07
N THR A 42 58.77 88.56 20.01
CA THR A 42 58.54 88.31 21.43
C THR A 42 57.67 89.39 22.07
N PHE A 43 56.47 89.03 22.53
CA PHE A 43 55.78 89.78 23.58
C PHE A 43 55.93 89.01 24.90
N LYS A 44 56.74 89.58 25.79
CA LYS A 44 56.76 89.22 27.22
C LYS A 44 55.43 89.65 27.82
N HIS A 45 54.57 88.69 28.14
CA HIS A 45 53.58 88.89 29.18
C HIS A 45 54.05 88.15 30.43
N GLU A 46 54.26 88.93 31.48
CA GLU A 46 54.59 88.49 32.83
C GLU A 46 53.44 87.59 33.32
N PHE A 47 53.75 86.31 33.53
CA PHE A 47 52.84 85.38 34.19
C PHE A 47 52.88 85.63 35.69
N HIS A 48 51.80 86.23 36.23
CA HIS A 48 51.50 86.08 37.65
C HIS A 48 51.12 84.62 37.91
N ILE A 49 51.97 83.91 38.65
CA ILE A 49 51.67 82.57 39.16
C ILE A 49 50.62 82.74 40.26
N SER A 50 49.34 82.63 39.90
CA SER A 50 48.28 82.43 40.88
C SER A 50 48.37 80.99 41.39
N ALA A 51 48.57 80.82 42.69
CA ALA A 51 48.53 79.53 43.35
C ALA A 51 47.23 78.80 43.02
N TYR A 52 47.33 77.68 42.29
CA TYR A 52 46.19 76.80 42.07
C TYR A 52 45.82 76.14 43.41
N SER A 53 44.63 76.46 43.94
CA SER A 53 44.06 75.65 45.00
C SER A 53 43.75 74.27 44.41
N LEU A 54 44.40 73.24 44.95
CA LEU A 54 44.20 71.86 44.53
C LEU A 54 42.88 71.39 45.14
N TYR A 55 41.77 71.64 44.46
CA TYR A 55 40.48 71.08 44.84
C TYR A 55 40.51 69.56 44.66
N LYS A 56 40.60 68.83 45.77
CA LYS A 56 40.38 67.38 45.79
C LYS A 56 38.92 67.12 45.52
N THR A 57 38.56 66.81 44.28
CA THR A 57 37.27 66.17 44.00
C THR A 57 37.28 64.77 44.64
N PRO A 58 36.15 64.27 45.18
CA PRO A 58 36.06 62.89 45.62
C PRO A 58 36.45 61.96 44.47
N ARG A 59 37.22 60.90 44.75
CA ARG A 59 37.44 59.77 43.83
C ARG A 59 36.12 59.01 43.67
N THR A 60 35.14 59.61 43.01
CA THR A 60 34.17 58.82 42.29
C THR A 60 34.94 58.25 41.10
N ASP A 61 35.19 56.95 41.11
CA ASP A 61 35.72 56.21 39.97
C ASP A 61 34.73 56.38 38.81
N TRP A 62 34.94 57.43 38.00
CA TRP A 62 34.33 57.52 36.70
C TRP A 62 35.01 56.47 35.85
N VAL A 63 34.46 55.26 35.83
CA VAL A 63 34.80 54.26 34.81
C VAL A 63 34.43 54.90 33.48
N PRO A 64 35.40 55.22 32.60
CA PRO A 64 35.07 55.81 31.32
C PRO A 64 34.19 54.82 30.57
N MET A 65 32.96 55.22 30.23
CA MET A 65 32.16 54.48 29.27
C MET A 65 32.93 54.49 27.96
N LYS A 66 33.55 53.36 27.60
CA LYS A 66 34.09 53.16 26.27
C LYS A 66 32.92 53.23 25.30
N THR A 67 32.71 54.38 24.66
CA THR A 67 31.74 54.49 23.57
C THR A 67 32.32 53.72 22.40
N THR A 68 31.92 52.46 22.22
CA THR A 68 32.13 51.75 20.97
C THR A 68 31.45 52.60 19.89
N LYS A 69 32.18 53.04 18.86
CA LYS A 69 31.65 53.93 17.80
C LYS A 69 30.53 53.30 16.96
N ASN A 70 30.01 52.13 17.35
CA ASN A 70 28.98 51.37 16.65
C ASN A 70 27.85 50.92 17.59
N TYR A 71 27.52 51.71 18.63
CA TYR A 71 26.42 51.37 19.55
C TYR A 71 25.10 51.04 18.84
N LEU A 72 24.76 51.72 17.73
CA LEU A 72 23.56 51.41 16.93
C LEU A 72 23.66 50.08 16.19
N GLN A 73 24.87 49.69 15.79
CA GLN A 73 25.11 48.45 15.07
C GLN A 73 25.20 47.27 16.04
N GLU A 74 25.78 47.48 17.22
CA GLU A 74 25.74 46.56 18.36
C GLU A 74 24.29 46.38 18.85
N MET A 75 23.53 47.45 19.07
CA MET A 75 22.11 47.37 19.42
C MET A 75 21.28 46.64 18.36
N LYS A 76 21.47 46.94 17.06
CA LYS A 76 20.79 46.21 15.97
C LYS A 76 21.17 44.74 15.93
N LYS A 77 22.43 44.41 16.21
CA LYS A 77 22.92 43.02 16.25
C LYS A 77 22.34 42.28 17.45
N ASP A 78 22.34 42.90 18.63
CA ASP A 78 21.74 42.38 19.86
C ASP A 78 20.21 42.20 19.71
N ASP A 79 19.52 43.13 19.04
CA ASP A 79 18.09 43.03 18.73
C ASP A 79 17.79 41.89 17.73
N GLN A 80 18.61 41.72 16.69
CA GLN A 80 18.48 40.61 15.74
C GLN A 80 18.78 39.25 16.39
N GLU A 81 19.83 39.16 17.22
CA GLU A 81 20.16 37.97 18.00
C GLU A 81 19.06 37.65 19.03
N GLY A 82 18.45 38.68 19.64
CA GLY A 82 17.29 38.55 20.52
C GLY A 82 16.05 38.00 19.83
N ASN A 83 15.72 38.52 18.64
CA ASN A 83 14.60 38.04 17.83
C ASN A 83 14.83 36.61 17.33
N ALA A 84 16.03 36.27 16.86
CA ALA A 84 16.38 34.92 16.45
C ALA A 84 16.27 33.93 17.62
N ALA A 85 16.75 34.31 18.81
CA ALA A 85 16.62 33.48 20.03
C ALA A 85 15.16 33.32 20.48
N PHE A 86 14.32 34.34 20.30
CA PHE A 86 12.88 34.27 20.58
C PHE A 86 12.16 33.32 19.63
N VAL A 87 12.40 33.44 18.33
CA VAL A 87 11.84 32.55 17.29
C VAL A 87 12.30 31.11 17.53
N LEU A 88 13.58 30.89 17.81
CA LEU A 88 14.12 29.56 18.09
C LEU A 88 13.43 28.91 19.30
N ARG A 89 13.25 29.67 20.40
CA ARG A 89 12.53 29.17 21.58
C ARG A 89 11.10 28.80 21.25
N TYR A 90 10.40 29.66 20.49
CA TYR A 90 9.02 29.40 20.08
C TYR A 90 8.92 28.11 19.24
N VAL A 91 9.81 27.93 18.26
CA VAL A 91 9.87 26.72 17.43
C VAL A 91 10.13 25.48 18.28
N ILE A 92 11.07 25.53 19.23
CA ILE A 92 11.35 24.42 20.14
C ILE A 92 10.13 24.07 20.99
N TRP A 93 9.42 25.06 21.53
CA TRP A 93 8.19 24.85 22.29
C TRP A 93 7.10 24.19 21.45
N VAL A 94 6.88 24.68 20.22
CA VAL A 94 5.90 24.10 19.30
C VAL A 94 6.25 22.66 18.98
N LEU A 95 7.52 22.36 18.67
CA LEU A 95 7.97 21.01 18.35
C LEU A 95 7.82 20.05 19.55
N LEU A 96 8.23 20.49 20.74
CA LEU A 96 8.12 19.68 21.96
C LEU A 96 6.68 19.35 22.33
N ILE A 97 5.72 20.24 22.04
CA ILE A 97 4.29 20.00 22.28
C ILE A 97 3.69 19.16 21.14
N ALA A 98 4.04 19.45 19.88
CA ALA A 98 3.46 18.79 18.72
C ALA A 98 3.85 17.30 18.66
N MET A 99 5.10 16.97 18.98
CA MET A 99 5.62 15.60 18.88
C MET A 99 4.82 14.57 19.70
N PRO A 100 4.57 14.75 21.02
CA PRO A 100 3.75 13.81 21.79
C PRO A 100 2.30 13.74 21.30
N LEU A 101 1.72 14.87 20.85
CA LEU A 101 0.35 14.89 20.34
C LEU A 101 0.20 14.11 19.03
N ILE A 102 1.16 14.27 18.11
CA ILE A 102 1.19 13.53 16.84
C ILE A 102 1.41 12.05 17.13
N ALA A 103 2.34 11.71 18.03
CA ALA A 103 2.61 10.32 18.41
C ALA A 103 1.38 9.65 19.05
N LEU A 104 0.65 10.33 19.93
CA LEU A 104 -0.62 9.84 20.50
C LEU A 104 -1.70 9.66 19.43
N ARG A 105 -1.84 10.63 18.52
CA ARG A 105 -2.78 10.53 17.40
C ARG A 105 -2.47 9.32 16.52
N LEU A 106 -1.19 9.09 16.23
CA LEU A 106 -0.73 7.92 15.46
C LEU A 106 -0.98 6.63 16.24
N ALA A 107 -0.69 6.58 17.54
CA ALA A 107 -0.96 5.41 18.38
C ALA A 107 -2.46 5.06 18.40
N TYR A 108 -3.33 6.06 18.56
CA TYR A 108 -4.79 5.87 18.51
C TYR A 108 -5.26 5.39 17.13
N TRP A 109 -4.71 5.95 16.05
CA TRP A 109 -5.02 5.48 14.70
C TRP A 109 -4.58 4.02 14.47
N GLN A 110 -3.38 3.65 14.94
CA GLN A 110 -2.89 2.26 14.88
C GLN A 110 -3.79 1.31 15.68
N TYR A 111 -4.30 1.73 16.85
CA TYR A 111 -5.27 0.95 17.61
C TYR A 111 -6.57 0.73 16.82
N LYS A 112 -7.14 1.78 16.22
CA LYS A 112 -8.35 1.65 15.40
C LYS A 112 -8.11 0.74 14.18
N ARG A 113 -6.94 0.86 13.55
CA ARG A 113 -6.54 0.02 12.42
C ARG A 113 -6.36 -1.44 12.82
N LEU A 114 -5.80 -1.69 14.00
CA LEU A 114 -5.66 -3.03 14.58
C LEU A 114 -7.03 -3.67 14.76
N GLN A 115 -7.97 -2.97 15.40
CA GLN A 115 -9.34 -3.48 15.63
C GLN A 115 -10.04 -3.84 14.32
N TRP A 116 -10.02 -2.93 13.35
CA TRP A 116 -10.58 -3.19 12.01
C TRP A 116 -9.94 -4.42 11.34
N LYS A 117 -8.61 -4.55 11.42
CA LYS A 117 -7.91 -5.68 10.81
C LYS A 117 -8.21 -7.00 11.52
N THR A 118 -8.32 -6.99 12.85
CA THR A 118 -8.70 -8.17 13.63
C THR A 118 -10.12 -8.62 13.29
N GLN A 119 -11.07 -7.69 13.18
CA GLN A 119 -12.43 -8.01 12.73
C GLN A 119 -12.44 -8.63 11.34
N LEU A 120 -11.70 -8.04 10.38
CA LEU A 120 -11.59 -8.59 9.03
C LEU A 120 -11.02 -10.01 9.00
N ILE A 121 -10.03 -10.31 9.85
CA ILE A 121 -9.46 -11.67 9.96
C ILE A 121 -10.53 -12.64 10.47
N ILE A 122 -11.23 -12.30 11.54
CA ILE A 122 -12.30 -13.12 12.13
C ILE A 122 -13.40 -13.39 11.10
N ASP A 123 -13.86 -12.35 10.40
CA ASP A 123 -14.89 -12.49 9.36
C ASP A 123 -14.44 -13.42 8.22
N CYS A 124 -13.16 -13.34 7.83
CA CYS A 124 -12.60 -14.24 6.81
C CYS A 124 -12.45 -15.67 7.32
N GLU A 125 -12.03 -15.88 8.58
CA GLU A 125 -11.93 -17.19 9.22
C GLU A 125 -13.30 -17.87 9.29
N GLU A 126 -14.33 -17.14 9.74
CA GLU A 126 -15.72 -17.63 9.79
C GLU A 126 -16.24 -18.04 8.40
N ARG A 127 -15.96 -17.23 7.36
CA ARG A 127 -16.33 -17.56 5.98
C ARG A 127 -15.58 -18.77 5.44
N LEU A 128 -14.32 -18.95 5.83
CA LEU A 128 -13.51 -20.09 5.43
C LEU A 128 -14.01 -21.39 6.10
N GLU A 129 -14.40 -21.33 7.37
CA GLU A 129 -14.91 -22.49 8.13
C GLU A 129 -16.34 -22.87 7.76
N SER A 130 -17.13 -21.91 7.27
CA SER A 130 -18.52 -22.18 6.84
C SER A 130 -18.60 -23.17 5.67
N PRO A 131 -19.65 -24.02 5.60
CA PRO A 131 -19.73 -25.11 4.62
C PRO A 131 -19.73 -24.59 3.18
N PRO A 132 -19.09 -25.25 2.20
CA PRO A 132 -18.98 -24.73 0.83
C PRO A 132 -20.33 -24.36 0.20
N ILE A 133 -20.40 -23.21 -0.48
CA ILE A 133 -21.60 -22.79 -1.23
C ILE A 133 -21.63 -23.52 -2.57
N LYS A 134 -22.79 -24.05 -2.95
CA LYS A 134 -23.00 -24.67 -4.27
C LYS A 134 -23.04 -23.61 -5.38
N GLN A 135 -22.55 -23.95 -6.57
CA GLN A 135 -22.50 -23.04 -7.71
C GLN A 135 -23.83 -22.30 -8.01
N ASP A 136 -24.97 -23.00 -8.01
CA ASP A 136 -26.25 -22.41 -8.42
C ASP A 136 -26.75 -21.39 -7.40
N GLU A 137 -26.62 -21.73 -6.11
CA GLU A 137 -26.99 -20.85 -5.01
C GLU A 137 -26.12 -19.59 -5.01
N MET A 138 -24.80 -19.78 -5.16
CA MET A 138 -23.84 -18.67 -5.25
C MET A 138 -24.18 -17.72 -6.40
N LEU A 139 -24.32 -18.24 -7.62
CA LEU A 139 -24.54 -17.40 -8.81
C LEU A 139 -25.90 -16.69 -8.78
N ASN A 140 -26.94 -17.35 -8.28
CA ASN A 140 -28.25 -16.72 -8.13
C ASN A 140 -28.21 -15.55 -7.14
N ASN A 141 -27.50 -15.71 -6.02
CA ASN A 141 -27.34 -14.67 -5.00
C ASN A 141 -26.48 -13.49 -5.49
N LEU A 142 -25.46 -13.77 -6.31
CA LEU A 142 -24.53 -12.74 -6.82
C LEU A 142 -25.11 -11.96 -8.01
N MET A 143 -25.81 -12.63 -8.92
CA MET A 143 -26.23 -12.03 -10.20
C MET A 143 -27.60 -11.32 -10.12
N ASN A 144 -28.42 -11.51 -9.08
CA ASN A 144 -29.65 -10.75 -8.74
C ASN A 144 -30.50 -10.23 -9.92
N GLY A 145 -30.66 -11.02 -10.99
CA GLY A 145 -31.50 -10.67 -12.14
C GLY A 145 -30.82 -9.84 -13.23
N GLU A 146 -29.51 -9.69 -13.23
CA GLU A 146 -28.79 -9.09 -14.35
C GLU A 146 -28.75 -10.04 -15.55
N ASP A 147 -29.09 -9.51 -16.71
CA ASP A 147 -29.10 -10.26 -17.97
C ASP A 147 -27.66 -10.48 -18.45
N LEU A 148 -27.25 -11.73 -18.58
CA LEU A 148 -25.94 -12.12 -19.07
C LEU A 148 -25.64 -11.55 -20.47
N GLU A 149 -26.67 -11.43 -21.30
CA GLU A 149 -26.56 -10.83 -22.63
C GLU A 149 -26.09 -9.37 -22.56
N LYS A 150 -26.54 -8.63 -21.54
CA LYS A 150 -26.11 -7.25 -21.32
C LYS A 150 -24.64 -7.20 -20.93
N LEU A 151 -24.18 -8.11 -20.08
CA LEU A 151 -22.76 -8.19 -19.68
C LEU A 151 -21.88 -8.55 -20.87
N GLU A 152 -22.30 -9.53 -21.67
CA GLU A 152 -21.59 -9.92 -22.88
C GLU A 152 -21.55 -8.77 -23.91
N TYR A 153 -22.64 -8.02 -24.06
CA TYR A 153 -22.69 -6.81 -24.89
C TYR A 153 -21.71 -5.74 -24.38
N MET A 154 -21.73 -5.43 -23.08
CA MET A 154 -20.84 -4.43 -22.48
C MET A 154 -19.37 -4.84 -22.65
N MET A 155 -19.04 -6.11 -22.41
CA MET A 155 -17.69 -6.64 -22.57
C MET A 155 -17.15 -6.49 -24.01
N LYS A 156 -18.02 -6.59 -25.03
CA LYS A 156 -17.61 -6.49 -26.45
C LYS A 156 -17.60 -5.06 -26.99
N ASN A 157 -18.58 -4.24 -26.59
CA ASN A 157 -18.80 -2.93 -27.20
C ASN A 157 -18.27 -1.77 -26.35
N ASP A 158 -18.38 -1.86 -25.02
CA ASP A 158 -18.09 -0.78 -24.08
C ASP A 158 -17.20 -1.26 -22.91
N PRO A 159 -15.89 -1.48 -23.13
CA PRO A 159 -15.00 -2.08 -22.14
C PRO A 159 -14.84 -1.24 -20.86
N GLU A 160 -14.92 0.09 -20.95
CA GLU A 160 -14.85 0.99 -19.78
C GLU A 160 -16.06 0.81 -18.84
N ALA A 161 -17.26 0.64 -19.41
CA ALA A 161 -18.47 0.40 -18.62
C ALA A 161 -18.42 -0.99 -17.96
N PHE A 162 -17.87 -1.98 -18.67
CA PHE A 162 -17.63 -3.30 -18.10
C PHE A 162 -16.62 -3.24 -16.95
N GLU A 163 -15.54 -2.47 -17.09
CA GLU A 163 -14.54 -2.28 -16.04
C GLU A 163 -15.14 -1.68 -14.74
N GLU A 164 -15.98 -0.64 -14.86
CA GLU A 164 -16.66 -0.06 -13.69
C GLU A 164 -17.57 -1.09 -13.00
N TYR A 165 -18.31 -1.87 -13.79
CA TYR A 165 -19.14 -2.95 -13.29
C TYR A 165 -18.30 -4.01 -12.55
N VAL A 166 -17.19 -4.45 -13.15
CA VAL A 166 -16.26 -5.42 -12.55
C VAL A 166 -15.76 -4.90 -11.21
N PHE A 167 -15.36 -3.64 -11.10
CA PHE A 167 -14.89 -3.07 -9.82
C PHE A 167 -15.97 -3.00 -8.76
N LYS A 168 -17.20 -2.64 -9.14
CA LYS A 168 -18.35 -2.62 -8.22
C LYS A 168 -18.67 -4.03 -7.72
N PHE A 169 -18.71 -5.02 -8.62
CA PHE A 169 -18.94 -6.41 -8.29
C PHE A 169 -17.85 -6.96 -7.37
N ASN A 170 -16.60 -6.74 -7.73
CA ASN A 170 -15.43 -7.19 -6.98
C ASN A 170 -15.37 -6.57 -5.57
N LYS A 171 -15.80 -5.31 -5.41
CA LYS A 171 -15.95 -4.68 -4.09
C LYS A 171 -17.02 -5.36 -3.23
N ASN A 172 -18.16 -5.76 -3.82
CA ASN A 172 -19.17 -6.55 -3.12
C ASN A 172 -18.60 -7.88 -2.62
N ILE A 173 -17.73 -8.51 -3.41
CA ILE A 173 -17.02 -9.73 -2.98
C ILE A 173 -16.05 -9.44 -1.82
N GLU A 174 -15.28 -8.36 -1.86
CA GLU A 174 -14.37 -7.97 -0.77
C GLU A 174 -15.12 -7.84 0.57
N ASP A 175 -16.24 -7.11 0.55
CA ASP A 175 -16.98 -6.78 1.76
C ASP A 175 -17.71 -8.03 2.33
N ASN A 176 -18.33 -8.86 1.49
CA ASN A 176 -19.28 -9.88 1.94
C ASN A 176 -18.83 -11.35 1.77
N HIS A 177 -17.99 -11.64 0.78
CA HIS A 177 -17.75 -13.01 0.31
C HIS A 177 -16.28 -13.42 0.20
N MET A 178 -15.35 -12.54 0.55
CA MET A 178 -13.91 -12.82 0.54
C MET A 178 -13.59 -14.07 1.38
N TYR A 179 -12.80 -14.99 0.83
CA TYR A 179 -12.42 -16.28 1.43
C TYR A 179 -13.56 -17.30 1.64
N ARG A 180 -14.76 -17.02 1.15
CA ARG A 180 -15.85 -17.98 1.19
C ARG A 180 -15.61 -19.11 0.17
N ILE A 181 -15.69 -20.36 0.64
CA ILE A 181 -15.49 -21.55 -0.21
C ILE A 181 -16.72 -21.81 -1.08
N VAL A 182 -16.47 -22.11 -2.35
CA VAL A 182 -17.46 -22.40 -3.37
C VAL A 182 -17.11 -23.70 -4.08
N GLU A 183 -18.14 -24.49 -4.42
CA GLU A 183 -18.02 -25.69 -5.23
C GLU A 183 -18.49 -25.37 -6.65
N LEU A 184 -17.58 -25.48 -7.60
CA LEU A 184 -17.84 -25.28 -9.03
C LEU A 184 -17.87 -26.62 -9.75
N VAL A 185 -18.79 -26.77 -10.70
CA VAL A 185 -18.93 -27.97 -11.52
C VAL A 185 -18.88 -27.58 -12.99
N GLY A 186 -18.01 -28.24 -13.76
CA GLY A 186 -17.73 -27.80 -15.12
C GLY A 186 -16.50 -28.42 -15.74
N GLU A 187 -16.06 -27.83 -16.84
CA GLU A 187 -14.94 -28.28 -17.66
C GLU A 187 -13.92 -27.15 -17.82
N TRP A 188 -12.64 -27.48 -17.94
CA TRP A 188 -11.59 -26.48 -18.17
C TRP A 188 -11.48 -26.08 -19.64
N ASP A 189 -11.34 -24.78 -19.92
CA ASP A 189 -11.00 -24.26 -21.25
C ASP A 189 -9.49 -23.98 -21.36
N TYR A 190 -8.71 -25.04 -21.62
CA TYR A 190 -7.24 -24.95 -21.76
C TYR A 190 -6.78 -24.07 -22.92
N SER A 191 -7.67 -23.78 -23.89
CA SER A 191 -7.33 -22.95 -25.04
C SER A 191 -7.13 -21.47 -24.67
N ARG A 192 -7.62 -21.05 -23.49
CA ARG A 192 -7.62 -19.67 -22.99
C ARG A 192 -6.89 -19.51 -21.65
N GLU A 193 -5.85 -20.32 -21.41
CA GLU A 193 -5.01 -20.17 -20.22
C GLU A 193 -4.28 -18.82 -20.21
N LEU A 194 -4.23 -18.21 -19.02
CA LEU A 194 -3.57 -16.93 -18.73
C LEU A 194 -2.55 -17.12 -17.61
N PHE A 195 -1.52 -16.30 -17.61
CA PHE A 195 -0.42 -16.40 -16.65
C PHE A 195 -0.20 -15.07 -15.93
N VAL A 196 0.11 -15.14 -14.63
CA VAL A 196 0.49 -13.97 -13.81
C VAL A 196 1.83 -14.20 -13.12
N GLY A 197 2.86 -13.43 -13.47
CA GLY A 197 4.20 -13.62 -12.90
C GLY A 197 5.27 -12.71 -13.50
N PRO A 198 6.54 -12.87 -13.09
CA PRO A 198 7.12 -14.06 -12.46
C PRO A 198 6.76 -14.25 -10.97
N LYS A 199 6.63 -15.50 -10.53
CA LYS A 199 6.42 -15.92 -9.13
C LYS A 199 7.40 -17.04 -8.77
N VAL A 200 7.90 -17.02 -7.54
CA VAL A 200 8.82 -18.04 -7.03
C VAL A 200 8.09 -18.90 -6.00
N LYS A 201 8.13 -20.22 -6.16
CA LYS A 201 7.64 -21.21 -5.19
C LYS A 201 8.72 -22.29 -5.08
N GLU A 202 9.09 -22.68 -3.85
CA GLU A 202 10.14 -23.67 -3.58
C GLU A 202 11.46 -23.43 -4.36
N GLN A 203 11.92 -22.16 -4.42
CA GLN A 203 13.13 -21.72 -5.15
C GLN A 203 13.08 -21.89 -6.68
N GLN A 204 11.96 -22.34 -7.24
CA GLN A 204 11.76 -22.44 -8.69
C GLN A 204 10.97 -21.23 -9.21
N LYS A 205 11.31 -20.80 -10.43
CA LYS A 205 10.57 -19.75 -11.14
C LYS A 205 9.35 -20.35 -11.82
N GLY A 206 8.26 -19.60 -11.79
CA GLY A 206 7.00 -19.99 -12.41
C GLY A 206 6.01 -18.84 -12.46
N TYR A 207 4.76 -19.21 -12.70
CA TYR A 207 3.66 -18.29 -12.93
C TYR A 207 2.42 -18.78 -12.17
N LYS A 208 1.53 -17.87 -11.82
CA LYS A 208 0.16 -18.23 -11.45
C LYS A 208 -0.59 -18.55 -12.73
N LEU A 209 -1.10 -19.77 -12.84
CA LEU A 209 -1.95 -20.22 -13.91
C LEU A 209 -3.41 -19.88 -13.58
N ILE A 210 -4.04 -19.20 -14.53
CA ILE A 210 -5.46 -18.92 -14.52
C ILE A 210 -6.06 -19.61 -15.73
N CYS A 211 -7.12 -20.37 -15.50
CA CYS A 211 -7.81 -21.10 -16.55
C CYS A 211 -9.30 -20.78 -16.44
N PRO A 212 -9.95 -20.36 -17.54
CA PRO A 212 -11.39 -20.20 -17.55
C PRO A 212 -12.07 -21.56 -17.32
N PHE A 213 -13.05 -21.57 -16.42
CA PHE A 213 -13.81 -22.77 -16.08
C PHE A 213 -15.23 -22.65 -16.66
N VAL A 214 -15.54 -23.50 -17.62
CA VAL A 214 -16.86 -23.55 -18.28
C VAL A 214 -17.81 -24.29 -17.37
N LEU A 215 -18.78 -23.56 -16.81
CA LEU A 215 -19.81 -24.11 -15.95
C LEU A 215 -20.66 -25.13 -16.68
N LYS A 216 -21.01 -26.19 -15.96
CA LYS A 216 -21.99 -27.17 -16.40
C LYS A 216 -23.15 -27.26 -15.43
N GLY A 217 -24.36 -27.26 -15.97
CA GLY A 217 -25.62 -27.37 -15.22
C GLY A 217 -26.15 -26.03 -14.71
N GLY A 218 -27.38 -26.08 -14.20
CA GLY A 218 -28.06 -24.88 -13.68
C GLY A 218 -28.49 -23.88 -14.77
N LYS A 219 -28.69 -22.62 -14.36
CA LYS A 219 -29.13 -21.50 -15.23
C LYS A 219 -27.99 -20.94 -16.08
N TYR A 220 -26.75 -21.00 -15.57
CA TYR A 220 -25.57 -20.38 -16.17
C TYR A 220 -24.69 -21.40 -16.92
N ASP A 221 -25.29 -22.47 -17.43
CA ASP A 221 -24.60 -23.51 -18.20
C ASP A 221 -23.86 -22.91 -19.42
N GLY A 222 -22.62 -23.35 -19.65
CA GLY A 222 -21.78 -22.86 -20.75
C GLY A 222 -21.07 -21.53 -20.49
N GLN A 223 -21.34 -20.85 -19.37
CA GLN A 223 -20.66 -19.61 -19.00
C GLN A 223 -19.28 -19.89 -18.39
N ARG A 224 -18.34 -18.96 -18.58
CA ARG A 224 -16.98 -19.09 -18.05
C ARG A 224 -16.83 -18.32 -16.74
N ILE A 225 -16.23 -18.97 -15.74
CA ILE A 225 -15.75 -18.36 -14.50
C ILE A 225 -14.23 -18.24 -14.55
N PHE A 226 -13.71 -17.15 -13.98
CA PHE A 226 -12.30 -16.89 -13.88
C PHE A 226 -11.69 -17.58 -12.65
N VAL A 227 -10.97 -18.69 -12.86
CA VAL A 227 -10.40 -19.51 -11.78
C VAL A 227 -8.88 -19.56 -11.85
N GLU A 228 -8.22 -19.13 -10.78
CA GLU A 228 -6.78 -19.35 -10.57
C GLU A 228 -6.56 -20.79 -10.09
N ARG A 229 -6.01 -21.64 -10.97
CA ARG A 229 -5.66 -23.04 -10.66
C ARG A 229 -4.46 -23.15 -9.73
N GLY A 230 -3.62 -22.12 -9.68
CA GLY A 230 -2.49 -22.04 -8.76
C GLY A 230 -1.16 -21.84 -9.47
N TRP A 231 -0.06 -22.27 -8.86
CA TRP A 231 1.30 -22.04 -9.38
C TRP A 231 1.76 -23.16 -10.30
N VAL A 232 2.38 -22.81 -11.43
CA VAL A 232 3.03 -23.73 -12.37
C VAL A 232 4.46 -23.28 -12.67
N SER A 233 5.39 -24.22 -12.85
CA SER A 233 6.78 -23.93 -13.18
C SER A 233 6.93 -23.42 -14.61
N GLU A 234 7.97 -22.62 -14.86
CA GLU A 234 8.27 -22.04 -16.18
C GLU A 234 8.41 -23.10 -17.29
N GLN A 235 8.96 -24.26 -16.97
CA GLN A 235 9.15 -25.37 -17.91
C GLN A 235 7.84 -26.05 -18.32
N ASN A 236 6.79 -25.93 -17.50
CA ASN A 236 5.51 -26.62 -17.65
C ASN A 236 4.35 -25.67 -17.96
N VAL A 237 4.65 -24.45 -18.41
CA VAL A 237 3.66 -23.44 -18.81
C VAL A 237 2.73 -23.99 -19.87
N VAL A 238 3.27 -24.72 -20.87
CA VAL A 238 2.46 -25.23 -21.97
C VAL A 238 1.77 -26.55 -21.58
N PRO A 239 0.44 -26.69 -21.79
CA PRO A 239 -0.32 -27.87 -21.36
C PRO A 239 0.25 -29.21 -21.81
N TYR A 240 0.77 -29.32 -23.03
CA TYR A 240 1.29 -30.60 -23.54
C TYR A 240 2.56 -31.07 -22.80
N LEU A 241 3.37 -30.16 -22.26
CA LEU A 241 4.59 -30.50 -21.52
C LEU A 241 4.31 -31.07 -20.11
N ARG A 242 3.13 -30.79 -19.56
CA ARG A 242 2.73 -31.26 -18.23
C ARG A 242 2.57 -32.78 -18.20
N LYS A 243 3.13 -33.43 -17.19
CA LYS A 243 2.96 -34.86 -16.88
C LYS A 243 1.73 -35.05 -15.99
N MET A 244 1.32 -36.31 -15.78
CA MET A 244 0.11 -36.66 -15.00
C MET A 244 -1.12 -35.92 -15.54
N LYS A 245 -1.56 -36.25 -16.75
CA LYS A 245 -2.64 -35.51 -17.43
C LYS A 245 -3.95 -35.50 -16.65
N SER A 246 -4.29 -36.60 -15.96
CA SER A 246 -5.46 -36.68 -15.06
C SER A 246 -5.52 -35.51 -14.07
N LEU A 247 -4.38 -35.14 -13.47
CA LEU A 247 -4.29 -34.08 -12.46
C LEU A 247 -3.95 -32.71 -13.05
N SER A 248 -3.02 -32.67 -13.99
CA SER A 248 -2.55 -31.41 -14.59
C SER A 248 -3.58 -30.82 -15.54
N CYS A 249 -4.20 -31.63 -16.39
CA CYS A 249 -5.18 -31.22 -17.40
C CYS A 249 -6.34 -32.25 -17.46
N PRO A 250 -7.14 -32.39 -16.38
CA PRO A 250 -8.29 -33.29 -16.40
C PRO A 250 -9.26 -32.95 -17.54
N GLU A 251 -9.76 -33.97 -18.22
CA GLU A 251 -10.77 -33.84 -19.27
C GLU A 251 -12.14 -34.28 -18.75
N GLY A 252 -13.21 -33.65 -19.26
CA GLY A 252 -14.59 -33.91 -18.85
C GLY A 252 -15.05 -33.08 -17.66
N ILE A 253 -16.26 -33.41 -17.18
CA ILE A 253 -16.94 -32.64 -16.12
C ILE A 253 -16.35 -32.99 -14.76
N ILE A 254 -15.73 -32.00 -14.13
CA ILE A 254 -15.09 -32.14 -12.82
C ILE A 254 -15.75 -31.23 -11.79
N LYS A 255 -15.44 -31.50 -10.52
CA LYS A 255 -15.81 -30.65 -9.39
C LYS A 255 -14.57 -29.98 -8.82
N VAL A 256 -14.59 -28.66 -8.72
CA VAL A 256 -13.47 -27.87 -8.20
C VAL A 256 -13.93 -27.10 -6.97
N LYS A 257 -13.13 -27.16 -5.90
CA LYS A 257 -13.31 -26.30 -4.72
C LYS A 257 -12.39 -25.10 -4.85
N GLY A 258 -12.96 -23.91 -4.71
CA GLY A 258 -12.23 -22.64 -4.74
C GLY A 258 -12.73 -21.72 -3.64
N PHE A 259 -11.94 -20.75 -3.21
CA PHE A 259 -12.48 -19.63 -2.42
C PHE A 259 -12.56 -18.37 -3.28
N MET A 260 -13.58 -17.55 -3.02
CA MET A 260 -13.76 -16.27 -3.69
C MET A 260 -12.69 -15.28 -3.23
N LYS A 261 -12.10 -14.55 -4.18
CA LYS A 261 -11.02 -13.63 -3.90
C LYS A 261 -11.29 -12.27 -4.52
N PHE A 262 -10.82 -11.25 -3.81
CA PHE A 262 -10.82 -9.88 -4.26
C PHE A 262 -9.53 -9.56 -5.03
N ALA A 263 -9.65 -8.96 -6.21
CA ALA A 263 -8.52 -8.42 -6.98
C ALA A 263 -8.43 -6.90 -6.78
N ARG A 264 -7.30 -6.37 -6.33
CA ARG A 264 -7.18 -4.90 -6.18
C ARG A 264 -7.11 -4.24 -7.56
N PRO A 265 -7.76 -3.07 -7.76
CA PRO A 265 -7.55 -2.28 -8.96
C PRO A 265 -6.10 -1.81 -9.02
N LEU A 266 -5.62 -1.53 -10.23
CA LEU A 266 -4.25 -1.10 -10.43
C LEU A 266 -3.99 0.24 -9.74
N SER A 267 -2.88 0.32 -9.00
CA SER A 267 -2.47 1.54 -8.31
C SER A 267 -1.75 2.50 -9.26
N HIS A 268 -1.86 3.80 -8.97
CA HIS A 268 -1.08 4.84 -9.64
C HIS A 268 0.42 4.50 -9.54
N GLY A 269 1.07 4.28 -10.69
CA GLY A 269 2.49 3.93 -10.80
C GLY A 269 2.81 2.47 -11.10
N GLN A 270 1.80 1.59 -11.24
CA GLN A 270 2.02 0.27 -11.85
C GLN A 270 2.21 0.42 -13.36
N PHE A 271 3.17 -0.32 -13.92
CA PHE A 271 3.41 -0.31 -15.36
C PHE A 271 2.21 -0.96 -16.08
N ILE A 272 1.58 -0.17 -16.94
CA ILE A 272 0.55 -0.69 -17.86
C ILE A 272 1.25 -1.69 -18.78
N ARG A 273 0.56 -2.80 -19.01
CA ARG A 273 1.02 -3.86 -19.90
C ARG A 273 1.22 -3.29 -21.32
N GLN A 274 2.45 -3.37 -21.81
CA GLN A 274 2.79 -2.92 -23.18
C GLN A 274 2.45 -4.00 -24.22
N ASP A 275 2.72 -5.27 -23.88
CA ASP A 275 2.56 -6.40 -24.78
C ASP A 275 1.15 -6.99 -24.69
N LYS A 276 0.18 -6.44 -25.43
CA LYS A 276 -1.22 -6.90 -25.43
C LYS A 276 -1.40 -8.32 -25.99
N ASP A 277 -0.56 -8.73 -26.94
CA ASP A 277 -0.68 -10.02 -27.63
C ASP A 277 -0.21 -11.22 -26.79
N SER A 278 0.56 -10.97 -25.73
CA SER A 278 0.98 -12.04 -24.83
C SER A 278 -0.21 -12.59 -24.03
N ARG A 279 -0.06 -13.69 -23.30
CA ARG A 279 -1.06 -14.10 -22.28
C ARG A 279 -0.47 -14.09 -20.89
N ASN A 280 0.44 -13.14 -20.67
CA ASN A 280 1.20 -13.00 -19.45
C ASN A 280 1.01 -11.60 -18.87
N TRP A 281 0.59 -11.56 -17.61
CA TRP A 281 0.43 -10.35 -16.83
C TRP A 281 1.45 -10.32 -15.69
N GLN A 282 1.92 -9.13 -15.33
CA GLN A 282 2.80 -8.97 -14.17
C GLN A 282 2.01 -8.95 -12.85
N VAL A 283 0.80 -8.37 -12.91
CA VAL A 283 -0.13 -8.18 -11.80
C VAL A 283 -1.52 -8.60 -12.30
N VAL A 284 -2.36 -9.11 -11.40
CA VAL A 284 -3.75 -9.47 -11.73
C VAL A 284 -4.51 -8.20 -12.10
N ASP A 285 -4.86 -8.07 -13.37
CA ASP A 285 -5.73 -7.01 -13.89
C ASP A 285 -7.07 -7.63 -14.28
N LEU A 286 -8.00 -7.64 -13.33
CA LEU A 286 -9.24 -8.41 -13.46
C LEU A 286 -10.06 -8.06 -14.73
N PRO A 287 -10.38 -6.79 -15.06
CA PRO A 287 -11.19 -6.47 -16.24
C PRO A 287 -10.53 -6.91 -17.56
N ASP A 288 -9.25 -6.58 -17.77
CA ASP A 288 -8.51 -6.94 -18.99
C ASP A 288 -8.39 -8.46 -19.14
N MET A 289 -8.10 -9.17 -18.04
CA MET A 289 -7.97 -10.63 -18.04
C MET A 289 -9.31 -11.34 -18.27
N LEU A 290 -10.43 -10.79 -17.78
CA LEU A 290 -11.77 -11.34 -18.05
C LEU A 290 -12.13 -11.25 -19.53
N ILE A 291 -11.77 -10.14 -20.19
CA ILE A 291 -12.00 -9.93 -21.62
C ILE A 291 -11.22 -10.96 -22.45
N GLU A 292 -9.92 -11.14 -22.18
CA GLU A 292 -9.10 -12.15 -22.89
C GLU A 292 -9.61 -13.59 -22.66
N ALA A 293 -9.99 -13.89 -21.41
CA ALA A 293 -10.58 -15.17 -21.03
C ALA A 293 -11.96 -15.42 -21.65
N GLY A 294 -12.68 -14.36 -22.05
CA GLY A 294 -14.09 -14.44 -22.45
C GLY A 294 -15.01 -14.85 -21.29
N CYS A 295 -14.72 -14.35 -20.08
CA CYS A 295 -15.51 -14.57 -18.87
C CYS A 295 -16.46 -13.40 -18.64
N CYS A 296 -17.75 -13.57 -18.97
CA CYS A 296 -18.76 -12.53 -18.77
C CYS A 296 -19.08 -12.29 -17.28
N ILE A 297 -18.99 -13.33 -16.45
CA ILE A 297 -19.25 -13.25 -15.00
C ILE A 297 -17.94 -12.86 -14.32
N PRO A 298 -17.85 -11.68 -13.66
CA PRO A 298 -16.60 -11.17 -13.09
C PRO A 298 -16.29 -11.78 -11.72
N LEU A 299 -16.43 -13.10 -11.60
CA LEU A 299 -16.13 -13.83 -10.38
C LEU A 299 -14.71 -14.39 -10.45
N TYR A 300 -13.87 -13.93 -9.52
CA TYR A 300 -12.51 -14.44 -9.34
C TYR A 300 -12.46 -15.47 -8.20
N CYS A 301 -12.20 -16.71 -8.57
CA CYS A 301 -12.00 -17.82 -7.63
C CYS A 301 -10.55 -18.28 -7.63
N GLN A 302 -10.02 -18.65 -6.46
CA GLN A 302 -8.73 -19.30 -6.34
C GLN A 302 -8.94 -20.74 -5.89
N GLN A 303 -8.43 -21.70 -6.66
CA GLN A 303 -8.57 -23.13 -6.39
C GLN A 303 -7.79 -23.51 -5.12
N LEU A 304 -8.42 -24.35 -4.28
CA LEU A 304 -7.75 -24.92 -3.12
C LEU A 304 -6.67 -25.93 -3.57
N SER A 305 -5.59 -25.98 -2.81
CA SER A 305 -4.60 -27.05 -2.97
C SER A 305 -5.26 -28.41 -2.72
N ASP A 306 -5.12 -29.30 -3.70
CA ASP A 306 -5.51 -30.69 -3.57
C ASP A 306 -4.34 -31.56 -4.03
N LEU A 307 -3.94 -32.49 -3.17
CA LEU A 307 -2.79 -33.37 -3.37
C LEU A 307 -3.21 -34.82 -3.60
N TYR A 308 -4.51 -35.07 -3.68
CA TYR A 308 -5.08 -36.38 -3.95
C TYR A 308 -5.41 -36.52 -5.45
N ASP A 309 -5.45 -37.76 -5.92
CA ASP A 309 -6.03 -38.05 -7.24
C ASP A 309 -7.55 -38.00 -7.13
N HIS A 310 -8.21 -37.53 -8.20
CA HIS A 310 -9.67 -37.46 -8.26
C HIS A 310 -10.19 -38.11 -9.52
N GLU A 311 -11.18 -39.00 -9.38
CA GLU A 311 -11.93 -39.57 -10.48
C GLU A 311 -13.40 -39.20 -10.31
N TYR A 312 -13.87 -38.32 -11.20
CA TYR A 312 -15.23 -37.79 -11.15
C TYR A 312 -16.15 -38.58 -12.06
N ILE A 313 -17.21 -39.14 -11.48
CA ILE A 313 -18.31 -39.74 -12.24
C ILE A 313 -19.48 -38.76 -12.23
N ALA A 314 -19.73 -38.13 -13.38
CA ALA A 314 -20.85 -37.22 -13.58
C ALA A 314 -22.13 -38.01 -13.92
N THR A 315 -23.19 -37.82 -13.13
CA THR A 315 -24.53 -38.31 -13.44
C THR A 315 -25.44 -37.13 -13.72
N ILE A 316 -25.98 -37.06 -14.94
CA ILE A 316 -26.89 -36.00 -15.38
C ILE A 316 -28.31 -36.43 -15.04
N LYS A 317 -29.00 -35.66 -14.18
CA LYS A 317 -30.42 -35.86 -13.86
C LYS A 317 -31.25 -34.72 -14.43
N ASP A 318 -32.36 -35.07 -15.07
CA ASP A 318 -33.36 -34.08 -15.46
C ASP A 318 -34.11 -33.57 -14.21
N ILE A 319 -34.43 -32.28 -14.16
CA ILE A 319 -35.26 -31.71 -13.09
C ILE A 319 -36.63 -32.39 -13.16
N PRO A 320 -37.15 -33.00 -12.08
CA PRO A 320 -38.47 -33.60 -12.11
C PRO A 320 -39.52 -32.49 -12.23
N THR A 321 -40.01 -32.26 -13.45
CA THR A 321 -41.26 -31.51 -13.67
C THR A 321 -42.39 -32.33 -13.05
N ASN A 322 -42.91 -31.86 -11.91
CA ASN A 322 -44.09 -32.41 -11.25
C ASN A 322 -45.32 -32.34 -12.19
N SER A 323 -45.56 -33.38 -12.99
CA SER A 323 -46.91 -33.78 -13.44
C SER A 323 -46.90 -35.04 -14.32
N GLU A 324 -46.51 -36.21 -13.78
CA GLU A 324 -47.07 -37.46 -14.29
C GLU A 324 -47.52 -38.32 -13.11
N LYS A 325 -48.84 -38.49 -12.99
CA LYS A 325 -49.46 -39.44 -12.07
C LYS A 325 -48.92 -40.83 -12.36
N ILE A 326 -48.05 -41.33 -11.49
CA ILE A 326 -47.53 -42.71 -11.54
C ILE A 326 -48.71 -43.66 -11.31
N LYS A 327 -49.23 -44.30 -12.36
CA LYS A 327 -50.02 -45.53 -12.23
C LYS A 327 -49.05 -46.67 -11.86
N PRO A 328 -49.34 -47.51 -10.86
CA PRO A 328 -48.43 -48.60 -10.50
C PRO A 328 -48.34 -49.61 -11.66
N PRO A 329 -47.13 -50.04 -12.06
CA PRO A 329 -46.98 -51.02 -13.11
C PRO A 329 -47.47 -52.39 -12.65
N SER A 330 -48.24 -53.05 -13.51
CA SER A 330 -48.73 -54.42 -13.33
C SER A 330 -47.59 -55.40 -13.01
N ILE A 331 -47.80 -56.26 -12.01
CA ILE A 331 -46.86 -57.24 -11.43
C ILE A 331 -46.15 -58.09 -12.50
N MET A 332 -46.79 -58.31 -13.66
CA MET A 332 -46.24 -59.12 -14.75
C MET A 332 -45.08 -58.46 -15.54
N LYS A 333 -44.85 -57.14 -15.42
CA LYS A 333 -43.70 -56.45 -16.04
C LYS A 333 -42.42 -56.44 -15.17
N ARG A 334 -42.51 -56.80 -13.88
CA ARG A 334 -41.33 -56.84 -12.98
C ARG A 334 -40.43 -58.06 -13.22
N ALA A 335 -41.02 -59.19 -13.63
CA ALA A 335 -40.27 -60.42 -13.87
C ALA A 335 -39.42 -60.35 -15.15
N PHE A 336 -39.89 -59.66 -16.20
CA PHE A 336 -39.20 -59.60 -17.49
C PHE A 336 -37.99 -58.62 -17.49
N ASN A 337 -37.99 -57.61 -16.62
CA ASN A 337 -36.90 -56.63 -16.54
C ASN A 337 -35.69 -57.06 -15.70
N TRP A 338 -35.81 -58.08 -14.84
CA TRP A 338 -34.66 -58.53 -14.02
C TRP A 338 -33.70 -59.43 -14.81
N THR A 339 -34.21 -60.19 -15.77
CA THR A 339 -33.41 -61.11 -16.60
C THR A 339 -32.69 -60.43 -17.78
N PHE A 340 -33.08 -59.20 -18.16
CA PHE A 340 -32.46 -58.47 -19.26
C PHE A 340 -31.65 -57.23 -18.83
N ARG A 341 -31.51 -56.99 -17.52
CA ARG A 341 -30.80 -55.83 -16.93
C ARG A 341 -29.50 -56.20 -16.22
N ARG A 342 -28.74 -57.14 -16.78
CA ARG A 342 -27.33 -57.34 -16.47
C ARG A 342 -26.55 -57.25 -17.78
N ASN A 343 -25.68 -56.24 -17.86
CA ASN A 343 -24.53 -56.11 -18.77
C ASN A 343 -24.56 -55.10 -19.93
N ASN A 344 -25.62 -54.30 -20.16
CA ASN A 344 -25.60 -53.28 -21.23
C ASN A 344 -25.65 -51.80 -20.78
N SER A 345 -25.66 -51.51 -19.46
CA SER A 345 -25.76 -50.12 -18.96
C SER A 345 -24.44 -49.47 -18.54
N ILE A 346 -23.31 -50.20 -18.54
CA ILE A 346 -22.00 -49.66 -18.12
C ILE A 346 -21.22 -49.07 -19.30
N GLN A 347 -21.39 -49.60 -20.51
CA GLN A 347 -20.69 -49.10 -21.70
C GLN A 347 -21.42 -47.98 -22.45
N LYS A 348 -22.72 -47.76 -22.20
CA LYS A 348 -23.52 -46.75 -22.93
C LYS A 348 -23.61 -45.39 -22.23
N SER A 349 -23.06 -45.23 -21.01
CA SER A 349 -23.11 -43.98 -20.25
C SER A 349 -21.87 -43.09 -20.40
N ILE A 350 -20.80 -43.57 -21.04
CA ILE A 350 -19.52 -42.85 -21.15
C ILE A 350 -19.43 -42.02 -22.44
N VAL A 351 -20.27 -42.27 -23.44
CA VAL A 351 -20.12 -41.67 -24.78
C VAL A 351 -21.15 -40.58 -25.11
N ASP A 352 -22.25 -40.44 -24.36
CA ASP A 352 -23.35 -39.51 -24.73
C ASP A 352 -23.40 -38.20 -23.90
N ALA A 353 -22.45 -37.96 -22.99
CA ALA A 353 -22.45 -36.74 -22.14
C ALA A 353 -21.95 -35.47 -22.88
N ASN A 354 -21.10 -35.64 -23.89
CA ASN A 354 -20.46 -34.52 -24.59
C ASN A 354 -21.37 -33.81 -25.61
N GLU A 355 -22.52 -34.41 -25.95
CA GLU A 355 -23.47 -33.87 -26.95
C GLU A 355 -24.85 -33.51 -26.37
N CYS A 356 -25.09 -33.71 -25.06
CA CYS A 356 -26.39 -33.42 -24.44
C CYS A 356 -26.41 -32.01 -23.83
N SER A 357 -27.37 -31.16 -24.24
CA SER A 357 -27.57 -29.83 -23.63
C SER A 357 -27.74 -29.98 -22.12
N THR A 358 -26.80 -29.44 -21.34
CA THR A 358 -26.74 -29.59 -19.89
C THR A 358 -27.50 -28.48 -19.15
N ALA A 359 -27.94 -27.45 -19.90
CA ALA A 359 -28.74 -26.34 -19.45
C ALA A 359 -30.02 -26.81 -18.74
N GLY A 360 -30.21 -26.35 -17.50
CA GLY A 360 -31.37 -26.71 -16.68
C GLY A 360 -31.38 -28.16 -16.17
N LYS A 361 -30.25 -28.88 -16.17
CA LYS A 361 -30.12 -30.20 -15.56
C LYS A 361 -29.30 -30.13 -14.27
N ILE A 362 -29.60 -31.03 -13.33
CA ILE A 362 -28.83 -31.19 -12.09
C ILE A 362 -27.73 -32.21 -12.37
N ILE A 363 -26.48 -31.80 -12.23
CA ILE A 363 -25.34 -32.70 -12.35
C ILE A 363 -24.92 -33.13 -10.95
N GLU A 364 -25.12 -34.41 -10.65
CA GLU A 364 -24.55 -35.01 -9.45
C GLU A 364 -23.21 -35.62 -9.80
N ILE A 365 -22.14 -35.00 -9.27
CA ILE A 365 -20.78 -35.53 -9.36
C ILE A 365 -20.45 -36.30 -8.10
N LYS A 366 -20.15 -37.58 -8.29
CA LYS A 366 -19.54 -38.43 -7.27
C LYS A 366 -18.04 -38.46 -7.49
N ASP A 367 -17.32 -38.09 -6.44
CA ASP A 367 -15.90 -38.33 -6.34
C ASP A 367 -15.70 -39.77 -5.87
N VAL A 368 -15.07 -40.60 -6.71
CA VAL A 368 -14.85 -42.03 -6.44
C VAL A 368 -13.41 -42.29 -6.01
N ALA A 369 -12.60 -41.25 -5.90
CA ALA A 369 -11.18 -41.40 -5.73
C ALA A 369 -10.76 -41.96 -4.38
N ASP A 370 -9.65 -42.68 -4.40
CA ASP A 370 -9.03 -43.22 -3.19
C ASP A 370 -8.13 -42.15 -2.55
N HIS A 371 -8.63 -41.52 -1.48
CA HIS A 371 -7.85 -40.55 -0.69
C HIS A 371 -6.76 -41.19 0.19
N SER A 372 -6.45 -42.47 -0.01
CA SER A 372 -5.39 -43.17 0.74
C SER A 372 -3.98 -42.71 0.38
N PHE A 373 -3.77 -42.27 -0.87
CA PHE A 373 -2.47 -41.87 -1.39
C PHE A 373 -2.39 -40.36 -1.60
N GLN A 374 -1.53 -39.70 -0.81
CA GLN A 374 -1.25 -38.27 -0.94
C GLN A 374 0.07 -38.08 -1.69
N HIS A 375 0.05 -37.24 -2.72
CA HIS A 375 1.26 -36.88 -3.45
C HIS A 375 2.06 -35.77 -2.74
N ASP A 376 3.38 -35.81 -2.93
CA ASP A 376 4.27 -34.75 -2.47
C ASP A 376 4.20 -33.51 -3.37
N THR A 377 4.32 -32.31 -2.79
CA THR A 377 4.30 -31.04 -3.54
C THR A 377 5.39 -30.99 -4.61
N HIS A 378 6.59 -31.47 -4.28
CA HIS A 378 7.74 -31.53 -5.19
C HIS A 378 7.45 -32.41 -6.41
N GLN A 379 6.71 -33.51 -6.24
CA GLN A 379 6.31 -34.39 -7.34
C GLN A 379 5.37 -33.66 -8.31
N PHE A 380 4.42 -32.89 -7.77
CA PHE A 380 3.49 -32.08 -8.55
C PHE A 380 4.19 -30.96 -9.32
N ILE A 381 5.15 -30.28 -8.70
CA ILE A 381 5.98 -29.26 -9.37
C ILE A 381 6.75 -29.88 -10.54
N ALA A 382 7.42 -31.01 -10.31
CA ALA A 382 8.18 -31.71 -11.34
C ALA A 382 7.29 -32.21 -12.48
N ALA A 383 6.07 -32.63 -12.17
CA ALA A 383 5.07 -33.04 -13.16
C ALA A 383 4.39 -31.86 -13.86
N GLY A 384 4.42 -30.64 -13.30
CA GLY A 384 3.71 -29.49 -13.85
C GLY A 384 2.22 -29.49 -13.55
N VAL A 385 1.80 -30.15 -12.47
CA VAL A 385 0.43 -30.01 -11.94
C VAL A 385 0.31 -28.63 -11.29
N PRO A 386 -0.68 -27.81 -11.68
CA PRO A 386 -0.89 -26.51 -11.04
C PRO A 386 -1.19 -26.68 -9.55
N LEU A 387 -0.40 -26.01 -8.71
CA LEU A 387 -0.55 -26.09 -7.26
C LEU A 387 -1.43 -24.96 -6.73
N GLY A 388 -2.64 -25.31 -6.33
CA GLY A 388 -3.56 -24.42 -5.63
C GLY A 388 -3.00 -23.83 -4.35
N GLU A 389 -3.80 -22.98 -3.70
CA GLU A 389 -3.43 -22.36 -2.43
C GLU A 389 -4.11 -23.06 -1.27
N ASP A 390 -3.41 -23.20 -0.17
CA ASP A 390 -3.99 -23.72 1.05
C ASP A 390 -5.05 -22.75 1.58
N ALA A 391 -6.08 -23.29 2.24
CA ALA A 391 -7.12 -22.52 2.92
C ALA A 391 -6.58 -21.91 4.23
N VAL A 392 -5.53 -21.08 4.13
CA VAL A 392 -4.89 -20.44 5.28
C VAL A 392 -4.84 -18.93 5.09
N LEU A 393 -5.32 -18.19 6.09
CA LEU A 393 -5.32 -16.74 6.09
C LEU A 393 -3.97 -16.18 6.53
N ASN A 394 -3.11 -15.90 5.55
CA ASN A 394 -1.80 -15.31 5.78
C ASN A 394 -1.86 -13.77 5.86
N LEU A 395 -2.48 -13.23 6.91
CA LEU A 395 -2.57 -11.78 7.17
C LEU A 395 -1.67 -11.36 8.34
N SER A 396 -0.47 -10.86 8.04
CA SER A 396 0.45 -10.38 9.09
C SER A 396 -0.06 -9.12 9.79
N ASN A 397 -0.04 -9.09 11.13
CA ASN A 397 -0.55 -7.95 11.89
C ASN A 397 0.55 -7.30 12.76
N SER A 398 1.28 -6.35 12.18
CA SER A 398 2.32 -5.58 12.89
C SER A 398 1.78 -4.31 13.57
N HIS A 399 0.48 -4.01 13.44
CA HIS A 399 -0.09 -2.77 13.96
C HIS A 399 -0.02 -2.67 15.49
N PHE A 400 -0.08 -3.80 16.20
CA PHE A 400 0.12 -3.82 17.65
C PHE A 400 1.53 -3.35 18.03
N GLN A 401 2.57 -3.84 17.35
CA GLN A 401 3.95 -3.41 17.58
C GLN A 401 4.11 -1.90 17.30
N TYR A 402 3.52 -1.41 16.21
CA TYR A 402 3.56 0.02 15.90
C TYR A 402 2.79 0.86 16.94
N MET A 403 1.61 0.42 17.37
CA MET A 403 0.84 1.08 18.42
C MET A 403 1.68 1.25 19.69
N VAL A 404 2.34 0.17 20.14
CA VAL A 404 3.25 0.22 21.31
C VAL A 404 4.41 1.18 21.07
N THR A 405 5.03 1.13 19.90
CA THR A 405 6.15 2.02 19.56
C THR A 405 5.75 3.50 19.62
N TRP A 406 4.61 3.87 19.02
CA TRP A 406 4.11 5.24 19.02
C TRP A 406 3.64 5.68 20.42
N ALA A 407 3.05 4.77 21.21
CA ALA A 407 2.68 5.05 22.59
C ALA A 407 3.91 5.31 23.48
N LEU A 408 4.97 4.50 23.35
CA LEU A 408 6.23 4.71 24.07
C LEU A 408 6.90 6.01 23.66
N LEU A 409 6.90 6.34 22.37
CA LEU A 409 7.42 7.61 21.86
C LEU A 409 6.65 8.82 22.42
N ALA A 410 5.33 8.72 22.49
CA ALA A 410 4.48 9.72 23.12
C ALA A 410 4.77 9.90 24.61
N ILE A 411 4.95 8.80 25.35
CA ILE A 411 5.29 8.85 26.78
C ILE A 411 6.67 9.49 26.98
N SER A 412 7.68 9.05 26.22
CA SER A 412 9.05 9.57 26.31
C SER A 412 9.11 11.08 26.02
N SER A 413 8.47 11.52 24.94
CA SER A 413 8.39 12.94 24.58
C SER A 413 7.57 13.77 25.57
N GLY A 414 6.49 13.20 26.13
CA GLY A 414 5.74 13.81 27.22
C GLY A 414 6.59 14.01 28.49
N ILE A 415 7.40 13.01 28.86
CA ILE A 415 8.35 13.11 29.97
C ILE A 415 9.40 14.19 29.67
N ALA A 416 9.96 14.21 28.46
CA ALA A 416 10.94 15.22 28.05
C ALA A 416 10.36 16.64 28.13
N LEU A 417 9.12 16.85 27.67
CA LEU A 417 8.41 18.11 27.79
C LEU A 417 8.19 18.49 29.26
N PHE A 418 7.78 17.54 30.12
CA PHE A 418 7.59 17.79 31.55
C PHE A 418 8.91 18.20 32.24
N VAL A 419 10.01 17.51 31.93
CA VAL A 419 11.35 17.85 32.43
C VAL A 419 11.80 19.22 31.91
N PHE A 420 11.55 19.53 30.64
CA PHE A 420 11.89 20.83 30.06
C PHE A 420 11.12 21.99 30.72
N VAL A 421 9.81 21.85 30.89
CA VAL A 421 8.93 22.82 31.57
C VAL A 421 9.38 23.02 33.02
N SER A 422 9.63 21.94 33.75
CA SER A 422 10.05 22.02 35.16
C SER A 422 11.42 22.69 35.32
N ARG A 423 12.37 22.47 34.40
CA ARG A 423 13.66 23.17 34.39
C ARG A 423 13.51 24.66 34.06
N GLN A 424 12.69 25.02 33.06
CA GLN A 424 12.41 26.43 32.70
C GLN A 424 11.79 27.19 33.88
N ARG A 425 10.81 26.58 34.58
CA ARG A 425 10.19 27.16 35.78
C ARG A 425 11.22 27.41 36.90
N LYS A 426 12.09 26.44 37.19
CA LYS A 426 13.17 26.60 38.19
C LYS A 426 14.15 27.72 37.81
N ALA A 427 14.59 27.78 36.55
CA ALA A 427 15.50 28.83 36.08
C ALA A 427 14.86 30.23 36.12
N GLY A 428 13.57 30.35 35.80
CA GLY A 428 12.81 31.59 35.94
C GLY A 428 12.70 32.07 37.39
N LEU A 429 12.44 31.15 38.33
CA LEU A 429 12.38 31.45 39.76
C LEU A 429 13.73 31.94 40.31
N VAL A 430 14.84 31.30 39.93
CA VAL A 430 16.19 31.73 40.33
C VAL A 430 16.49 33.14 39.82
N LYS A 431 16.23 33.43 38.54
CA LYS A 431 16.41 34.78 37.96
C LYS A 431 15.58 35.85 38.68
N PHE A 432 14.33 35.53 39.04
CA PHE A 432 13.47 36.44 39.79
C PHE A 432 14.01 36.73 41.20
N GLN A 433 14.48 35.68 41.90
CA GLN A 433 15.12 35.83 43.21
C GLN A 433 16.40 36.67 43.14
N ASP A 434 17.24 36.46 42.12
CA ASP A 434 18.46 37.22 41.90
C ASP A 434 18.17 38.69 41.56
N MET A 435 17.16 38.96 40.73
CA MET A 435 16.69 40.33 40.46
C MET A 435 16.17 41.01 41.72
N LYS A 436 15.42 40.29 42.57
CA LYS A 436 14.92 40.82 43.85
C LYS A 436 16.09 41.20 44.77
N LYS A 437 17.06 40.29 44.95
CA LYS A 437 18.28 40.54 45.73
C LYS A 437 19.10 41.70 45.18
N PHE A 438 19.21 41.82 43.85
CA PHE A 438 19.92 42.92 43.21
C PHE A 438 19.24 44.27 43.46
N LYS A 439 17.90 44.34 43.31
CA LYS A 439 17.13 45.56 43.61
C LYS A 439 17.25 45.96 45.08
N GLU A 440 17.22 45.00 45.99
CA GLU A 440 17.32 45.22 47.43
C GLU A 440 18.73 45.69 47.85
N LYS A 441 19.80 45.12 47.26
CA LYS A 441 21.18 45.63 47.43
C LYS A 441 21.32 47.06 46.88
N ARG A 442 20.69 47.35 45.74
CA ARG A 442 20.75 48.67 45.11
C ARG A 442 19.98 49.73 45.90
N SER A 443 18.80 49.41 46.44
CA SER A 443 18.05 50.34 47.30
C SER A 443 18.81 50.67 48.58
N LYS A 444 19.41 49.65 49.24
CA LYS A 444 20.26 49.85 50.41
C LYS A 444 21.48 50.73 50.15
N LYS A 445 22.00 50.78 48.91
CA LYS A 445 23.15 51.62 48.53
C LYS A 445 22.77 53.06 48.15
N ILE A 446 21.51 53.30 47.81
CA ILE A 446 21.02 54.62 47.38
C ILE A 446 20.36 55.38 48.55
N PHE A 447 19.67 54.66 49.45
CA PHE A 447 18.88 55.25 50.54
C PHE A 447 19.41 54.95 51.95
N GLY A 448 20.44 54.12 52.07
CA GLY A 448 21.19 53.88 53.30
C GLY A 448 22.61 54.34 53.13
#